data_AF-A0A9X7XZH3-F1
#
_entry.id   AF-A0A9X7XZH3-F1
#
_cell.length_a   1.000
_cell.length_b   1.000
_cell.length_c   1.000
_cell.angle_alpha   90.00
_cell.angle_beta   90.00
_cell.angle_gamma   90.00
#
_symmetry.space_group_name_H-M   'P 1'
#
loop_
_entity.id
_entity.type
_entity.pdbx_description
1 polymer ?
#
loop_
_entity_poly.entity_id
_entity_poly.type
_entity_poly.pdbx_seq_one_letter_code
_entity_poly.pdbx_strand_id
1 'polypeptide(L)'
;MNLRDKVLAYLFDKRSATAEEIADRIKEEVDYVQATLRVLENEKLVRKVKKGFIKKHDAYELTPTGLEEAEKAYEKVQNKASELQQIVQGGGEIPEDYIDLIPLMTALSLIETMMLEDIILFDIFNNM
;
A
#
# COMPACT_ATOMS: atom_id res chain seq x y z
N MET A 1 7.45 -6.99 2.04
CA MET A 1 7.29 -5.88 3.03
C MET A 1 6.04 -6.19 3.87
N ASN A 2 6.03 -5.92 5.17
CA ASN A 2 4.95 -6.39 6.04
C ASN A 2 3.67 -5.52 5.93
N LEU A 3 2.53 -6.07 6.37
CA LEU A 3 1.23 -5.40 6.31
C LEU A 3 1.18 -4.06 7.07
N ARG A 4 1.90 -3.97 8.20
CA ARG A 4 2.01 -2.72 8.98
C ARG A 4 2.55 -1.59 8.11
N ASP A 5 3.68 -1.81 7.44
CA ASP A 5 4.30 -0.80 6.61
C ASP A 5 3.43 -0.50 5.38
N LYS A 6 2.76 -1.51 4.77
CA LYS A 6 1.81 -1.28 3.67
C LYS A 6 0.66 -0.34 4.07
N VAL A 7 0.04 -0.59 5.23
CA VAL A 7 -1.06 0.23 5.77
C VAL A 7 -0.59 1.66 6.06
N LEU A 8 0.58 1.81 6.69
CA LEU A 8 1.14 3.13 6.99
C LEU A 8 1.46 3.92 5.72
N ALA A 9 2.14 3.31 4.75
CA ALA A 9 2.45 3.94 3.46
C ALA A 9 1.18 4.37 2.71
N TYR A 10 0.13 3.53 2.74
CA TYR A 10 -1.16 3.88 2.13
C TYR A 10 -1.83 5.08 2.82
N LEU A 11 -1.85 5.10 4.16
CA LEU A 11 -2.42 6.20 4.93
C LEU A 11 -1.62 7.50 4.80
N PHE A 12 -0.30 7.42 4.55
CA PHE A 12 0.55 8.58 4.29
C PHE A 12 0.05 9.36 3.08
N ASP A 13 -0.19 8.66 1.96
CA ASP A 13 -0.63 9.26 0.70
C ASP A 13 -2.11 9.68 0.75
N LYS A 14 -3.00 8.78 1.19
CA LYS A 14 -4.45 9.05 1.18
C LYS A 14 -4.93 9.91 2.34
N ARG A 15 -4.08 10.18 3.33
CA ARG A 15 -4.33 10.90 4.59
C ARG A 15 -5.33 10.22 5.52
N SER A 16 -6.35 9.55 4.98
CA SER A 16 -7.30 8.77 5.74
C SER A 16 -8.13 7.82 4.89
N ALA A 17 -8.36 6.62 5.40
CA ALA A 17 -9.15 5.59 4.77
C ALA A 17 -9.82 4.65 5.80
N THR A 18 -10.88 3.98 5.38
CA THR A 18 -11.51 2.86 6.08
C THR A 18 -10.69 1.58 5.94
N ALA A 19 -10.93 0.59 6.80
CA ALA A 19 -10.23 -0.69 6.69
C ALA A 19 -10.54 -1.40 5.37
N GLU A 20 -11.78 -1.29 4.90
CA GLU A 20 -12.26 -1.84 3.64
C GLU A 20 -11.57 -1.18 2.43
N GLU A 21 -11.43 0.15 2.43
CA GLU A 21 -10.72 0.87 1.37
C GLU A 21 -9.24 0.49 1.32
N ILE A 22 -8.59 0.35 2.49
CA ILE A 22 -7.19 -0.07 2.55
C ILE A 22 -7.05 -1.48 1.99
N ALA A 23 -7.83 -2.43 2.52
CA ALA A 23 -7.80 -3.85 2.14
C ALA A 23 -8.00 -4.06 0.63
N ASP A 24 -9.01 -3.42 0.04
CA ASP A 24 -9.27 -3.52 -1.40
C ASP A 24 -8.10 -3.02 -2.26
N ARG A 25 -7.48 -1.90 -1.84
CA ARG A 25 -6.44 -1.23 -2.63
C ARG A 25 -5.09 -1.91 -2.55
N ILE A 26 -4.74 -2.46 -1.39
CA ILE A 26 -3.47 -3.18 -1.21
C ILE A 26 -3.62 -4.70 -1.41
N LYS A 27 -4.83 -5.16 -1.76
CA LYS A 27 -5.19 -6.58 -2.03
C LYS A 27 -4.91 -7.52 -0.85
N GLU A 28 -5.37 -7.11 0.32
CA GLU A 28 -5.23 -7.84 1.59
C GLU A 28 -6.60 -8.19 2.18
N GLU A 29 -6.64 -9.16 3.09
CA GLU A 29 -7.88 -9.49 3.80
C GLU A 29 -8.26 -8.38 4.81
N VAL A 30 -9.54 -7.99 4.79
CA VAL A 30 -10.05 -6.90 5.66
C VAL A 30 -9.85 -7.19 7.14
N ASP A 31 -9.97 -8.45 7.58
CA ASP A 31 -9.79 -8.83 8.97
C ASP A 31 -8.34 -8.62 9.44
N TYR A 32 -7.35 -8.89 8.57
CA TYR A 32 -5.94 -8.63 8.85
C TYR A 32 -5.63 -7.13 8.88
N VAL A 33 -6.22 -6.36 7.98
CA VAL A 33 -6.11 -4.90 7.99
C VAL A 33 -6.72 -4.31 9.27
N GLN A 34 -7.90 -4.79 9.68
CA GLN A 34 -8.55 -4.37 10.92
C GLN A 34 -7.68 -4.70 12.15
N ALA A 35 -7.11 -5.90 12.21
CA ALA A 35 -6.22 -6.30 13.29
C ALA A 35 -4.97 -5.40 13.34
N THR A 36 -4.37 -5.12 12.19
CA THR A 36 -3.20 -4.22 12.06
C THR A 36 -3.53 -2.81 12.52
N LEU A 37 -4.68 -2.25 12.11
CA LEU A 37 -5.12 -0.92 12.51
C LEU A 37 -5.38 -0.82 14.02
N ARG A 38 -5.88 -1.89 14.67
CA ARG A 38 -6.03 -1.92 16.14
C ARG A 38 -4.66 -1.88 16.83
N VAL A 39 -3.67 -2.59 16.31
CA VAL A 39 -2.29 -2.53 16.83
C VAL A 39 -1.71 -1.12 16.66
N LEU A 40 -1.82 -0.54 15.47
CA LEU A 40 -1.36 0.82 15.19
C LEU A 40 -2.08 1.88 16.05
N GLU A 41 -3.37 1.68 16.34
CA GLU A 41 -4.16 2.56 17.23
C GLU A 41 -3.65 2.45 18.69
N ASN A 42 -3.39 1.23 19.17
CA ASN A 42 -2.82 1.00 20.50
C ASN A 42 -1.42 1.60 20.65
N GLU A 43 -0.63 1.60 19.59
CA GLU A 43 0.69 2.25 19.51
C GLU A 43 0.62 3.76 19.30
N LYS A 44 -0.59 4.33 19.18
CA LYS A 44 -0.83 5.77 18.94
C LYS A 44 -0.27 6.28 17.61
N LEU A 45 -0.11 5.42 16.62
CA LEU A 45 0.32 5.81 15.27
C LEU A 45 -0.87 6.19 14.38
N VAL A 46 -2.04 5.60 14.62
CA VAL A 46 -3.28 5.98 13.97
C VAL A 46 -4.35 6.34 15.01
N ARG A 47 -5.37 7.07 14.57
CA ARG A 47 -6.58 7.35 15.34
C ARG A 47 -7.81 7.09 14.50
N LYS A 48 -8.88 6.60 15.12
CA LYS A 48 -10.19 6.53 14.49
C LYS A 48 -10.81 7.92 14.33
N VAL A 49 -11.37 8.14 13.16
CA VAL A 49 -12.16 9.32 12.81
C VAL A 49 -13.46 8.89 12.14
N LYS A 50 -14.52 9.68 12.31
CA LYS A 50 -15.79 9.43 11.64
C LYS A 50 -15.85 10.21 10.33
N LYS A 51 -15.97 9.52 9.19
CA LYS A 51 -16.07 10.13 7.85
C LYS A 51 -17.42 9.83 7.18
N GLY A 52 -17.92 10.76 6.36
CA GLY A 52 -19.15 10.63 5.57
C GLY A 52 -20.24 11.64 5.96
N PHE A 53 -20.93 12.19 4.95
CA PHE A 53 -21.93 13.25 5.12
C PHE A 53 -23.30 12.73 5.59
N ILE A 54 -23.71 11.54 5.13
CA ILE A 54 -25.04 10.96 5.41
C ILE A 54 -24.92 9.76 6.35
N LYS A 55 -23.96 8.86 6.10
CA LYS A 55 -23.62 7.74 6.98
C LYS A 55 -22.16 7.90 7.40
N LYS A 56 -21.92 7.98 8.72
CA LYS A 56 -20.57 8.08 9.27
C LYS A 56 -19.96 6.69 9.36
N HIS A 57 -18.85 6.47 8.68
CA HIS A 57 -18.02 5.27 8.72
C HIS A 57 -16.78 5.50 9.59
N ASP A 58 -16.28 4.42 10.21
CA ASP A 58 -15.00 4.44 10.92
C ASP A 58 -13.86 4.42 9.91
N ALA A 59 -13.10 5.51 9.88
CA ALA A 59 -11.88 5.64 9.11
C ALA A 59 -10.70 5.90 10.04
N TYR A 60 -9.49 5.82 9.50
CA TYR A 60 -8.25 5.97 10.25
C TYR A 60 -7.43 7.12 9.67
N GLU A 61 -6.80 7.89 10.55
CA GLU A 61 -5.86 8.97 10.23
C GLU A 61 -4.55 8.73 10.98
N LEU A 62 -3.44 9.17 10.38
CA LEU A 62 -2.16 9.19 11.08
C LEU A 62 -2.16 10.23 12.20
N THR A 63 -1.54 9.89 13.32
CA THR A 63 -1.15 10.87 14.34
C THR A 63 0.16 11.56 13.91
N PRO A 64 0.61 12.62 14.60
CA PRO A 64 1.94 13.21 14.31
C PRO A 64 3.08 12.18 14.36
N THR A 65 3.09 11.30 15.38
CA THR A 65 4.08 10.21 15.48
C THR A 65 3.88 9.16 14.41
N GLY A 66 2.63 8.86 14.04
CA GLY A 66 2.33 7.97 12.93
C GLY A 66 2.84 8.48 11.59
N LEU A 67 2.85 9.80 11.39
CA LEU A 67 3.32 10.42 10.16
C LEU A 67 4.80 10.14 9.92
N GLU A 68 5.65 10.24 10.96
CA GLU A 68 7.09 9.96 10.86
C GLU A 68 7.37 8.49 10.48
N GLU A 69 6.61 7.55 11.04
CA GLU A 69 6.75 6.12 10.72
C GLU A 69 6.17 5.80 9.33
N ALA A 70 5.10 6.47 8.95
CA ALA A 70 4.46 6.31 7.65
C ALA A 70 5.28 6.89 6.51
N GLU A 71 6.00 7.99 6.74
CA GLU A 71 6.96 8.55 5.79
C GLU A 71 8.06 7.52 5.47
N LYS A 72 8.68 6.92 6.49
CA LYS A 72 9.68 5.85 6.30
C LYS A 72 9.09 4.66 5.54
N ALA A 73 7.86 4.28 5.86
CA ALA A 73 7.19 3.19 5.16
C ALA A 73 6.94 3.54 3.69
N TYR A 74 6.51 4.77 3.40
CA TYR A 74 6.27 5.26 2.04
C TYR A 74 7.57 5.35 1.22
N GLU A 75 8.66 5.86 1.80
CA GLU A 75 9.99 5.88 1.18
C GLU A 75 10.46 4.47 0.78
N LYS A 76 10.22 3.46 1.62
CA LYS A 76 10.50 2.06 1.27
C LYS A 76 9.72 1.61 0.03
N VAL A 77 8.43 1.97 -0.09
CA VAL A 77 7.63 1.63 -1.27
C VAL A 77 8.16 2.35 -2.50
N GLN A 78 8.53 3.64 -2.38
CA GLN A 78 9.12 4.40 -3.48
C GLN A 78 10.43 3.80 -3.99
N ASN A 79 11.31 3.40 -3.08
CA ASN A 79 12.56 2.75 -3.44
C ASN A 79 12.30 1.43 -4.16
N LYS A 80 11.35 0.62 -3.66
CA LYS A 80 10.94 -0.62 -4.33
C LYS A 80 10.31 -0.38 -5.70
N ALA A 81 9.49 0.66 -5.86
CA ALA A 81 8.91 1.00 -7.16
C ALA A 81 10.01 1.41 -8.17
N SER A 82 11.01 2.16 -7.70
CA SER A 82 12.18 2.54 -8.51
C SER A 82 13.04 1.33 -8.91
N GLU A 83 13.27 0.41 -7.98
CA GLU A 83 13.97 -0.87 -8.24
C GLU A 83 13.22 -1.69 -9.29
N LEU A 84 11.89 -1.82 -9.15
CA LEU A 84 11.05 -2.54 -10.11
C LEU A 84 11.12 -1.92 -11.51
N GLN A 85 11.06 -0.60 -11.60
CA GLN A 85 11.18 0.11 -12.87
C GLN A 85 12.51 -0.19 -13.58
N GLN A 86 13.62 -0.23 -12.83
CA GLN A 86 14.93 -0.57 -13.38
C GLN A 86 14.99 -2.02 -13.89
N ILE A 87 14.38 -2.96 -13.16
CA ILE A 87 14.31 -4.37 -13.55
C ILE A 87 13.55 -4.52 -14.87
N VAL A 88 12.35 -3.93 -14.96
CA VAL A 88 11.51 -4.00 -16.16
C VAL A 88 12.21 -3.37 -17.37
N GLN A 89 12.81 -2.18 -17.20
CA GLN A 89 13.56 -1.52 -18.28
C GLN A 89 14.81 -2.31 -18.73
N GLY A 90 15.42 -3.06 -17.81
CA GLY A 90 16.53 -3.96 -18.10
C GLY A 90 16.11 -5.29 -18.73
N GLY A 91 14.81 -5.55 -18.89
CA GLY A 91 14.29 -6.84 -19.34
C GLY A 91 14.51 -7.98 -18.34
N GLY A 92 14.68 -7.65 -17.05
CA GLY A 92 14.86 -8.62 -15.98
C GLY A 92 13.53 -9.20 -15.50
N GLU A 93 13.59 -10.37 -14.86
CA GLU A 93 12.43 -11.00 -14.23
C GLU A 93 12.02 -10.26 -12.96
N ILE A 94 10.71 -10.12 -12.75
CA ILE A 94 10.13 -9.47 -11.57
C ILE A 94 10.22 -10.45 -10.40
N PRO A 95 10.89 -10.10 -9.29
CA PRO A 95 10.98 -11.02 -8.15
C PRO A 95 9.61 -11.18 -7.48
N GLU A 96 9.29 -12.39 -6.99
CA GLU A 96 7.99 -12.71 -6.38
C GLU A 96 7.58 -11.74 -5.26
N ASP A 97 8.54 -11.29 -4.45
CA ASP A 97 8.30 -10.33 -3.36
C ASP A 97 7.77 -8.96 -3.82
N TYR A 98 7.88 -8.64 -5.11
CA TYR A 98 7.31 -7.42 -5.72
C TYR A 98 5.86 -7.62 -6.14
N ILE A 99 5.43 -8.84 -6.45
CA ILE A 99 4.06 -9.13 -6.90
C ILE A 99 3.06 -8.67 -5.84
N ASP A 100 3.36 -8.95 -4.57
CA ASP A 100 2.60 -8.54 -3.39
C ASP A 100 2.61 -7.01 -3.14
N LEU A 101 3.52 -6.27 -3.77
CA LEU A 101 3.63 -4.82 -3.63
C LEU A 101 3.08 -4.02 -4.80
N ILE A 102 2.93 -4.62 -5.98
CA ILE A 102 2.35 -3.96 -7.17
C ILE A 102 0.99 -3.32 -6.86
N PRO A 103 0.05 -3.95 -6.13
CA PRO A 103 -1.23 -3.31 -5.81
C PRO A 103 -1.05 -2.03 -5.00
N LEU A 104 -0.18 -2.05 -3.99
CA LEU A 104 0.13 -0.88 -3.18
C LEU A 104 0.80 0.21 -4.02
N MET A 105 1.83 -0.12 -4.79
CA MET A 105 2.53 0.83 -5.65
C MET A 105 1.60 1.48 -6.67
N THR A 106 0.67 0.71 -7.23
CA THR A 106 -0.38 1.20 -8.14
C THR A 106 -1.34 2.14 -7.42
N ALA A 107 -1.80 1.78 -6.22
CA ALA A 107 -2.71 2.62 -5.43
C ALA A 107 -2.07 3.97 -5.03
N LEU A 108 -0.74 3.97 -4.86
CA LEU A 108 0.09 5.15 -4.60
C LEU A 108 0.52 5.89 -5.87
N SER A 109 0.13 5.41 -7.06
CA SER A 109 0.54 5.97 -8.36
C SER A 109 2.06 6.06 -8.54
N LEU A 110 2.80 5.09 -7.97
CA LEU A 110 4.27 5.00 -8.06
C LEU A 110 4.74 4.20 -9.29
N ILE A 111 3.83 3.51 -9.97
CA ILE A 111 4.07 2.79 -11.22
C ILE A 111 3.17 3.40 -12.29
N GLU A 112 3.74 3.71 -13.45
CA GLU A 112 3.01 4.19 -14.62
C GLU A 112 2.20 3.08 -15.28
N THR A 113 1.07 3.42 -15.90
CA THR A 113 0.20 2.45 -16.58
C THR A 113 0.92 1.64 -17.66
N MET A 114 1.86 2.26 -18.39
CA MET A 114 2.66 1.57 -19.41
C MET A 114 3.54 0.47 -18.80
N MET A 115 4.12 0.71 -17.62
CA MET A 115 4.88 -0.32 -16.91
C MET A 115 3.97 -1.45 -16.40
N LEU A 116 2.73 -1.15 -16.01
CA LEU A 116 1.78 -2.19 -15.60
C LEU A 116 1.44 -3.16 -16.75
N GLU A 117 1.32 -2.65 -17.98
CA GLU A 117 1.11 -3.48 -19.17
C GLU A 117 2.30 -4.42 -19.40
N ASP A 118 3.53 -3.90 -19.30
CA ASP A 118 4.75 -4.71 -19.41
C ASP A 118 4.82 -5.79 -18.32
N ILE A 119 4.50 -5.43 -17.08
CA ILE A 119 4.48 -6.36 -15.94
C ILE A 119 3.45 -7.49 -16.16
N ILE A 120 2.22 -7.15 -16.58
CA ILE A 120 1.15 -8.13 -16.84
C ILE A 120 1.54 -9.08 -17.98
N LEU A 121 2.15 -8.54 -19.05
CA LEU A 121 2.63 -9.36 -20.15
C LEU A 121 3.72 -10.33 -19.70
N PHE A 122 4.70 -9.86 -18.92
CA PHE A 122 5.75 -10.71 -18.35
C PHE A 122 5.18 -11.87 -17.51
N ASP A 123 4.23 -11.59 -16.62
CA ASP A 123 3.61 -12.61 -15.75
C ASP A 123 2.83 -13.67 -16.56
N ILE A 124 2.14 -13.26 -17.63
CA ILE A 124 1.41 -14.19 -18.52
C ILE A 124 2.38 -15.08 -19.32
N PHE A 125 3.50 -14.52 -19.81
CA PHE A 125 4.44 -15.27 -20.64
C PHE A 125 5.38 -16.18 -19.85
N ASN A 126 5.69 -15.87 -18.59
CA ASN A 126 6.53 -16.72 -17.73
C ASN A 126 5.76 -17.82 -16.98
N ASN A 127 4.43 -17.73 -16.88
CA ASN A 127 3.58 -18.75 -16.27
C ASN A 127 2.91 -19.71 -17.28
N MET A 128 3.39 -19.75 -18.54
CA MET A 128 3.03 -20.75 -19.57
C MET A 128 4.18 -21.74 -19.78
#